data_AF-A0A971C7J7-F1
#
_entry.id   AF-A0A971C7J7-F1
#
_cell.length_a   1.000
_cell.length_b   1.000
_cell.length_c   1.000
_cell.angle_alpha   90.00
_cell.angle_beta   90.00
_cell.angle_gamma   90.00
#
_symmetry.space_group_name_H-M   'P 1'
#
loop_
_entity.id
_entity.type
_entity.pdbx_description
1 polymer ?
#
loop_
_entity_poly.entity_id
_entity_poly.type
_entity_poly.pdbx_seq_one_letter_code
_entity_poly.pdbx_strand_id
1 'polypeptide(L)'
;MKKYYLTIVVTILIINMSASTFTWFSQNDSRWNSNRLGGGSSIGRSGCVVSCLSMLLNAEASNPYMTPDKLNDWLRKNGGYAGNNMRWQIPGLIDGEGLGMELVAQSTKRNDWSFLSEQLSLGNKVIVKVAGRRSHWVLVVKQDGPPDKALSYIVNDPGMKQYEERSLAYWGGFRSARSYSGNWLDEQAFNLSSEINVVPVTDDETFLYDIYNLPVPADVYVTLENSLDVEIHGFFILGLFDAEGNLIYSIDYEYAKVEPEGSIDLLYEMPDITPLESESNTLKIVYSKYFSTMPSQHDTIDLNPVGIRNLSKHED
;
A
#
# COMPACT_ATOMS: atom_id res chain seq x y z
N MET A 1 -21.62 -7.81 -54.18
CA MET A 1 -20.48 -8.52 -53.56
C MET A 1 -20.18 -7.85 -52.21
N LYS A 2 -19.89 -8.69 -51.20
CA LYS A 2 -19.88 -8.45 -49.74
C LYS A 2 -19.06 -7.22 -49.29
N LYS A 3 -19.66 -6.31 -48.50
CA LYS A 3 -19.42 -6.07 -47.04
C LYS A 3 -17.97 -6.34 -46.61
N TYR A 4 -17.27 -5.34 -46.07
CA TYR A 4 -16.48 -5.34 -44.81
C TYR A 4 -15.85 -3.96 -44.61
N TYR A 5 -16.51 -3.07 -43.85
CA TYR A 5 -15.82 -1.97 -43.18
C TYR A 5 -15.48 -2.47 -41.78
N LEU A 6 -14.22 -2.80 -41.56
CA LEU A 6 -13.70 -3.19 -40.25
C LEU A 6 -13.34 -1.91 -39.50
N THR A 7 -14.29 -1.37 -38.74
CA THR A 7 -14.01 -0.28 -37.79
C THR A 7 -13.33 -0.90 -36.57
N ILE A 8 -12.00 -0.76 -36.49
CA ILE A 8 -11.26 -1.12 -35.28
C ILE A 8 -11.48 0.01 -34.27
N VAL A 9 -12.36 -0.24 -33.28
CA VAL A 9 -12.44 0.58 -32.07
C VAL A 9 -11.26 0.17 -31.20
N VAL A 10 -10.23 1.00 -31.16
CA VAL A 10 -9.14 0.86 -30.19
C VAL A 10 -9.64 1.47 -28.88
N THR A 11 -10.18 0.65 -28.00
CA THR A 11 -10.42 1.04 -26.61
C THR A 11 -9.06 1.17 -25.92
N ILE A 12 -8.60 2.40 -25.71
CA ILE A 12 -7.45 2.66 -24.84
C ILE A 12 -7.95 2.41 -23.41
N LEU A 13 -7.61 1.24 -22.85
CA LEU A 13 -7.71 1.01 -21.42
C LEU A 13 -6.63 1.90 -20.76
N ILE A 14 -7.03 3.05 -20.25
CA ILE A 14 -6.17 3.83 -19.36
C ILE A 14 -6.21 3.08 -18.03
N ILE A 15 -5.26 2.18 -17.84
CA ILE A 15 -4.98 1.60 -16.53
C ILE A 15 -4.36 2.74 -15.73
N ASN A 16 -5.16 3.37 -14.86
CA ASN A 16 -4.61 4.21 -13.81
C ASN A 16 -3.82 3.27 -12.89
N MET A 17 -2.51 3.14 -13.14
CA MET A 17 -1.59 2.58 -12.18
C MET A 17 -1.42 3.61 -11.08
N SER A 18 -2.29 3.56 -10.08
CA SER A 18 -1.98 4.17 -8.81
C SER A 18 -0.88 3.33 -8.15
N ALA A 19 0.04 4.01 -7.49
CA ALA A 19 1.14 3.35 -6.81
C ALA A 19 0.74 3.23 -5.34
N SER A 20 0.58 2.00 -4.84
CA SER A 20 0.61 1.73 -3.41
C SER A 20 1.84 2.42 -2.80
N THR A 21 1.60 3.42 -1.96
CA THR A 21 2.65 4.18 -1.28
C THR A 21 3.12 3.33 -0.11
N PHE A 22 4.17 2.55 -0.35
CA PHE A 22 4.91 1.90 0.74
C PHE A 22 5.29 2.96 1.79
N THR A 23 4.93 2.74 3.05
CA THR A 23 5.46 3.53 4.17
C THR A 23 6.98 3.55 4.09
N TRP A 24 7.57 4.70 3.78
CA TRP A 24 9.01 4.79 3.62
C TRP A 24 9.69 5.15 4.95
N PHE A 25 10.66 4.33 5.35
CA PHE A 25 11.46 4.60 6.55
C PHE A 25 12.91 4.94 6.23
N SER A 26 13.31 6.14 6.64
CA SER A 26 14.72 6.53 6.67
C SER A 26 15.46 5.85 7.82
N GLN A 27 16.63 5.26 7.58
CA GLN A 27 17.52 4.83 8.67
C GLN A 27 18.09 6.04 9.47
N ASN A 28 18.06 7.24 8.87
CA ASN A 28 18.62 8.46 9.44
C ASN A 28 17.61 9.30 10.23
N ASP A 29 16.36 8.86 10.34
CA ASP A 29 15.31 9.53 11.10
C ASP A 29 15.75 9.77 12.57
N SER A 30 15.55 10.99 13.08
CA SER A 30 15.98 11.38 14.42
C SER A 30 15.33 10.56 15.53
N ARG A 31 14.16 9.97 15.28
CA ARG A 31 13.44 9.12 16.25
C ARG A 31 14.21 7.87 16.63
N TRP A 32 15.01 7.30 15.71
CA TRP A 32 15.68 6.02 15.92
C TRP A 32 17.13 5.92 15.45
N ASN A 33 17.67 6.92 14.75
CA ASN A 33 19.01 6.84 14.14
C ASN A 33 20.14 6.60 15.16
N SER A 34 19.91 6.91 16.43
CA SER A 34 20.87 6.77 17.53
C SER A 34 20.77 5.40 18.25
N ASN A 35 19.68 4.65 18.01
CA ASN A 35 19.45 3.35 18.62
C ASN A 35 20.50 2.34 18.16
N ARG A 36 20.93 1.49 19.08
CA ARG A 36 22.02 0.54 18.85
C ARG A 36 21.48 -0.77 18.28
N LEU A 37 22.12 -1.23 17.21
CA LEU A 37 22.01 -2.58 16.67
C LEU A 37 22.76 -3.57 17.57
N GLY A 38 22.70 -4.88 17.26
CA GLY A 38 23.29 -5.94 18.08
C GLY A 38 24.76 -5.72 18.47
N GLY A 39 25.64 -5.38 17.51
CA GLY A 39 27.07 -5.17 17.73
C GLY A 39 27.46 -3.73 18.05
N GLY A 40 26.50 -2.87 18.38
CA GLY A 40 26.73 -1.51 18.88
C GLY A 40 26.86 -0.38 17.83
N SER A 41 26.77 -0.65 16.52
CA SER A 41 26.57 0.46 15.57
C SER A 41 25.13 1.01 15.70
N SER A 42 24.91 2.25 15.28
CA SER A 42 23.57 2.82 15.33
C SER A 42 22.75 2.50 14.08
N ILE A 43 21.42 2.59 14.16
CA ILE A 43 20.52 2.45 13.00
C ILE A 43 20.90 3.47 11.91
N GLY A 44 21.21 4.72 12.27
CA GLY A 44 21.68 5.72 11.31
C GLY A 44 22.92 5.31 10.54
N ARG A 45 23.84 4.58 11.19
CA ARG A 45 25.11 4.15 10.56
C ARG A 45 24.99 2.84 9.77
N SER A 46 24.12 1.92 10.18
CA SER A 46 24.11 0.55 9.63
C SER A 46 22.72 -0.10 9.55
N GLY A 47 21.66 0.69 9.66
CA GLY A 47 20.27 0.23 9.78
C GLY A 47 19.54 -0.01 8.47
N CYS A 48 20.19 0.12 7.30
CA CYS A 48 19.53 -0.03 5.99
C CYS A 48 18.64 -1.28 5.89
N VAL A 49 19.10 -2.43 6.36
CA VAL A 49 18.34 -3.68 6.34
C VAL A 49 17.15 -3.64 7.30
N VAL A 50 17.32 -3.11 8.51
CA VAL A 50 16.22 -2.99 9.50
C VAL A 50 15.13 -2.07 8.95
N SER A 51 15.51 -0.95 8.33
CA SER A 51 14.56 -0.04 7.68
C SER A 51 13.84 -0.72 6.51
N CYS A 52 14.53 -1.47 5.65
CA CYS A 52 13.88 -2.22 4.56
C CYS A 52 12.87 -3.25 5.09
N LEU A 53 13.24 -4.01 6.12
CA LEU A 53 12.34 -4.99 6.73
C LEU A 53 11.16 -4.32 7.44
N SER A 54 11.37 -3.16 8.06
CA SER A 54 10.28 -2.38 8.64
C SER A 54 9.28 -1.99 7.55
N MET A 55 9.77 -1.50 6.39
CA MET A 55 8.89 -1.20 5.25
C MET A 55 8.09 -2.44 4.82
N LEU A 56 8.74 -3.60 4.67
CA LEU A 56 8.08 -4.86 4.31
C LEU A 56 7.02 -5.30 5.32
N LEU A 57 7.36 -5.34 6.60
CA LEU A 57 6.44 -5.75 7.66
C LEU A 57 5.23 -4.82 7.74
N ASN A 58 5.38 -3.53 7.43
CA ASN A 58 4.22 -2.65 7.41
C ASN A 58 3.30 -2.87 6.21
N ALA A 59 3.82 -3.43 5.11
CA ALA A 59 3.04 -3.80 3.94
C ALA A 59 2.44 -5.21 4.02
N GLU A 60 2.94 -6.08 4.90
CA GLU A 60 2.35 -7.41 5.13
C GLU A 60 1.01 -7.25 5.87
N ALA A 61 -0.05 -7.98 5.53
CA ALA A 61 -1.41 -7.80 6.05
C ALA A 61 -1.58 -8.05 7.56
N SER A 62 -0.98 -9.12 8.08
CA SER A 62 -1.11 -9.55 9.48
C SER A 62 -0.33 -8.71 10.51
N ASN A 63 0.66 -7.92 10.07
CA ASN A 63 1.61 -7.27 10.98
C ASN A 63 1.12 -5.96 11.62
N PRO A 64 1.41 -5.67 12.89
CA PRO A 64 1.18 -4.34 13.46
C PRO A 64 2.20 -3.30 12.96
N TYR A 65 1.96 -2.01 13.23
CA TYR A 65 2.84 -0.91 12.80
C TYR A 65 4.27 -1.07 13.33
N MET A 66 5.20 -1.39 12.44
CA MET A 66 6.55 -1.85 12.77
C MET A 66 7.61 -0.83 12.34
N THR A 67 7.95 0.12 13.20
CA THR A 67 9.01 1.11 12.92
C THR A 67 10.42 0.50 13.10
N PRO A 68 11.47 1.12 12.53
CA PRO A 68 12.84 0.59 12.63
C PRO A 68 13.36 0.38 14.06
N ASP A 69 12.97 1.22 15.01
CA ASP A 69 13.29 1.02 16.43
C ASP A 69 12.57 -0.18 17.05
N LYS A 70 11.27 -0.35 16.79
CA LYS A 70 10.49 -1.50 17.27
C LYS A 70 11.06 -2.80 16.74
N LEU A 71 11.34 -2.85 15.43
CA LEU A 71 11.93 -4.03 14.80
C LEU A 71 13.32 -4.31 15.35
N ASN A 72 14.16 -3.29 15.51
CA ASN A 72 15.49 -3.45 16.11
C ASN A 72 15.39 -4.03 17.52
N ASP A 73 14.48 -3.52 18.36
CA ASP A 73 14.30 -4.01 19.72
C ASP A 73 13.81 -5.46 19.75
N TRP A 74 12.91 -5.83 18.86
CA TRP A 74 12.46 -7.22 18.70
C TRP A 74 13.61 -8.13 18.26
N LEU A 75 14.38 -7.73 17.24
CA LEU A 75 15.53 -8.50 16.74
C LEU A 75 16.61 -8.68 17.81
N ARG A 76 16.87 -7.66 18.64
CA ARG A 76 17.84 -7.75 19.74
C ARG A 76 17.42 -8.78 20.79
N LYS A 77 16.12 -8.90 21.07
CA LYS A 77 15.56 -9.87 22.04
C LYS A 77 15.50 -11.29 21.48
N ASN A 78 15.32 -11.44 20.16
CA ASN A 78 15.10 -12.73 19.50
C ASN A 78 16.33 -13.27 18.76
N GLY A 79 17.53 -12.81 19.11
CA GLY A 79 18.77 -13.31 18.50
C GLY A 79 18.93 -12.93 17.02
N GLY A 80 18.25 -11.89 16.55
CA GLY A 80 18.25 -11.41 15.17
C GLY A 80 19.57 -10.84 14.66
N TYR A 81 20.62 -10.85 15.49
CA TYR A 81 21.94 -10.32 15.15
C TYR A 81 23.07 -11.33 15.37
N ALA A 82 24.10 -11.24 14.52
CA ALA A 82 25.44 -11.80 14.72
C ALA A 82 26.44 -10.64 14.61
N GLY A 83 26.79 -10.04 15.75
CA GLY A 83 27.43 -8.72 15.77
C GLY A 83 26.47 -7.65 15.24
N ASN A 84 26.90 -6.83 14.28
CA ASN A 84 26.02 -5.87 13.59
C ASN A 84 25.30 -6.47 12.35
N ASN A 85 25.59 -7.72 11.99
CA ASN A 85 24.94 -8.36 10.85
C ASN A 85 23.59 -8.92 11.28
N MET A 86 22.56 -8.65 10.50
CA MET A 86 21.22 -9.19 10.71
C MET A 86 21.16 -10.66 10.24
N ARG A 87 20.46 -11.51 10.99
CA ARG A 87 20.17 -12.90 10.62
C ARG A 87 18.85 -12.97 9.85
N TRP A 88 18.94 -13.08 8.53
CA TRP A 88 17.82 -12.89 7.59
C TRP A 88 16.57 -13.73 7.82
N GLN A 89 16.70 -14.90 8.42
CA GLN A 89 15.57 -15.77 8.75
C GLN A 89 14.78 -15.31 9.97
N ILE A 90 15.39 -14.56 10.90
CA ILE A 90 14.77 -14.20 12.18
C ILE A 90 13.61 -13.20 12.03
N PRO A 91 13.68 -12.15 11.18
CA PRO A 91 12.54 -11.27 10.95
C PRO A 91 11.27 -11.99 10.49
N GLY A 92 11.38 -13.12 9.79
CA GLY A 92 10.21 -13.87 9.33
C GLY A 92 9.54 -14.72 10.42
N LEU A 93 10.07 -14.70 11.64
CA LEU A 93 9.45 -15.36 12.79
C LEU A 93 8.61 -14.39 13.63
N ILE A 94 8.45 -13.13 13.18
CA ILE A 94 7.78 -12.10 13.97
C ILE A 94 6.28 -12.38 14.13
N ASP A 95 5.66 -12.97 13.11
CA ASP A 95 4.24 -13.38 13.10
C ASP A 95 4.06 -14.83 13.55
N GLY A 96 5.15 -15.55 13.79
CA GLY A 96 5.18 -17.00 13.95
C GLY A 96 5.52 -17.74 12.65
N GLU A 97 5.94 -18.99 12.79
CA GLU A 97 6.36 -19.82 11.66
C GLU A 97 5.15 -20.16 10.75
N GLY A 98 5.25 -19.85 9.45
CA GLY A 98 4.17 -20.09 8.48
C GLY A 98 3.01 -19.10 8.52
N LEU A 99 3.08 -18.02 9.31
CA LEU A 99 1.93 -17.14 9.56
C LEU A 99 2.03 -15.75 8.93
N GLY A 100 3.16 -15.40 8.31
CA GLY A 100 3.37 -14.07 7.76
C GLY A 100 4.53 -14.01 6.79
N MET A 101 5.36 -12.98 6.92
CA MET A 101 6.50 -12.78 6.03
C MET A 101 7.55 -13.89 6.18
N GLU A 102 8.01 -14.53 5.09
CA GLU A 102 9.06 -15.56 5.14
C GLU A 102 10.23 -15.30 4.20
N LEU A 103 11.44 -15.68 4.61
CA LEU A 103 12.61 -15.64 3.73
C LEU A 103 12.59 -16.87 2.81
N VAL A 104 12.23 -16.67 1.54
CA VAL A 104 12.00 -17.78 0.59
C VAL A 104 13.15 -18.00 -0.39
N ALA A 105 13.95 -16.98 -0.67
CA ALA A 105 15.03 -17.12 -1.66
C ALA A 105 16.19 -16.14 -1.46
N GLN A 106 17.34 -16.47 -2.03
CA GLN A 106 18.50 -15.59 -2.04
C GLN A 106 19.35 -15.75 -3.30
N SER A 107 20.00 -14.67 -3.71
CA SER A 107 21.06 -14.69 -4.73
C SER A 107 22.31 -14.00 -4.23
N THR A 108 23.48 -14.57 -4.56
CA THR A 108 24.81 -13.98 -4.32
C THR A 108 25.48 -13.53 -5.62
N LYS A 109 24.78 -13.63 -6.75
CA LYS A 109 25.29 -13.26 -8.07
C LYS A 109 25.05 -11.76 -8.31
N ARG A 110 26.06 -11.11 -8.91
CA ARG A 110 25.96 -9.72 -9.31
C ARG A 110 24.96 -9.58 -10.46
N ASN A 111 24.05 -8.62 -10.34
CA ASN A 111 23.05 -8.32 -11.36
C ASN A 111 22.29 -9.58 -11.82
N ASP A 112 21.86 -10.38 -10.86
CA ASP A 112 21.07 -11.58 -11.12
C ASP A 112 19.61 -11.21 -11.46
N TRP A 113 19.45 -10.54 -12.60
CA TRP A 113 18.19 -9.95 -13.01
C TRP A 113 17.08 -10.99 -13.20
N SER A 114 17.42 -12.19 -13.69
CA SER A 114 16.48 -13.30 -13.78
C SER A 114 15.90 -13.67 -12.42
N PHE A 115 16.75 -13.78 -11.39
CA PHE A 115 16.29 -14.01 -10.02
C PHE A 115 15.38 -12.88 -9.54
N LEU A 116 15.78 -11.62 -9.77
CA LEU A 116 15.02 -10.46 -9.31
C LEU A 116 13.62 -10.42 -9.96
N SER A 117 13.54 -10.54 -11.28
CA SER A 117 12.27 -10.54 -12.01
C SER A 117 11.40 -11.76 -11.71
N GLU A 118 12.00 -12.95 -11.56
CA GLU A 118 11.27 -14.16 -11.16
C GLU A 118 10.61 -13.97 -9.79
N GLN A 119 11.38 -13.53 -8.78
CA GLN A 119 10.83 -13.33 -7.44
C GLN A 119 9.74 -12.26 -7.41
N LEU A 120 9.93 -11.14 -8.12
CA LEU A 120 8.88 -10.12 -8.23
C LEU A 120 7.63 -10.64 -8.93
N SER A 121 7.77 -11.52 -9.94
CA SER A 121 6.63 -12.14 -10.64
C SER A 121 5.85 -13.14 -9.78
N LEU A 122 6.47 -13.70 -8.75
CA LEU A 122 5.82 -14.53 -7.73
C LEU A 122 5.10 -13.68 -6.66
N GLY A 123 5.10 -12.34 -6.79
CA GLY A 123 4.56 -11.43 -5.78
C GLY A 123 5.50 -11.15 -4.62
N ASN A 124 6.66 -11.82 -4.54
CA ASN A 124 7.63 -11.63 -3.46
C ASN A 124 8.26 -10.23 -3.53
N LYS A 125 8.70 -9.72 -2.37
CA LYS A 125 9.46 -8.47 -2.28
C LYS A 125 10.94 -8.75 -2.04
N VAL A 126 11.81 -7.96 -2.68
CA VAL A 126 13.24 -8.28 -2.72
C VAL A 126 14.07 -7.14 -2.13
N ILE A 127 14.91 -7.46 -1.15
CA ILE A 127 15.93 -6.54 -0.61
C ILE A 127 17.26 -6.86 -1.29
N VAL A 128 17.90 -5.85 -1.89
CA VAL A 128 19.15 -6.03 -2.64
C VAL A 128 20.30 -5.21 -2.08
N LYS A 129 21.51 -5.78 -2.16
CA LYS A 129 22.75 -5.09 -1.84
C LYS A 129 23.26 -4.38 -3.08
N VAL A 130 23.30 -3.06 -3.05
CA VAL A 130 23.62 -2.27 -4.24
C VAL A 130 25.11 -2.35 -4.64
N ALA A 131 25.41 -2.16 -5.94
CA ALA A 131 26.76 -2.33 -6.46
C ALA A 131 27.73 -1.19 -6.11
N GLY A 132 27.25 0.05 -6.13
CA GLY A 132 28.00 1.29 -5.89
C GLY A 132 28.32 1.61 -4.43
N ARG A 133 27.81 0.84 -3.45
CA ARG A 133 28.10 1.04 -2.02
C ARG A 133 28.34 -0.31 -1.32
N ARG A 134 29.47 -0.43 -0.61
CA ARG A 134 29.98 -1.73 -0.10
C ARG A 134 29.03 -2.46 0.86
N SER A 135 28.23 -1.74 1.63
CA SER A 135 27.41 -2.30 2.72
C SER A 135 25.99 -1.75 2.75
N HIS A 136 25.48 -1.23 1.63
CA HIS A 136 24.16 -0.62 1.56
C HIS A 136 23.13 -1.57 0.95
N TRP A 137 21.94 -1.60 1.54
CA TRP A 137 20.82 -2.42 1.09
C TRP A 137 19.59 -1.53 0.86
N VAL A 138 18.81 -1.86 -0.15
CA VAL A 138 17.59 -1.15 -0.54
C VAL A 138 16.47 -2.16 -0.81
N LEU A 139 15.24 -1.73 -0.64
CA LEU A 139 14.04 -2.53 -0.94
C LEU A 139 13.62 -2.27 -2.39
N VAL A 140 13.50 -3.32 -3.21
CA VAL A 140 12.90 -3.22 -4.55
C VAL A 140 11.39 -3.32 -4.41
N VAL A 141 10.68 -2.30 -4.87
CA VAL A 141 9.21 -2.18 -4.70
C VAL A 141 8.43 -2.66 -5.92
N LYS A 142 8.93 -2.37 -7.14
CA LYS A 142 8.33 -2.83 -8.39
C LYS A 142 9.35 -2.93 -9.51
N GLN A 143 8.99 -3.70 -10.54
CA GLN A 143 9.61 -3.62 -11.85
C GLN A 143 8.74 -2.74 -12.76
N ASP A 144 9.31 -1.66 -13.27
CA ASP A 144 8.69 -0.70 -14.18
C ASP A 144 9.52 -0.61 -15.47
N GLY A 145 9.15 -1.41 -16.46
CA GLY A 145 9.86 -1.55 -17.73
C GLY A 145 10.55 -2.91 -17.93
N PRO A 146 11.45 -3.01 -18.93
CA PRO A 146 12.02 -4.29 -19.34
C PRO A 146 12.81 -4.99 -18.24
N PRO A 147 12.72 -6.33 -18.14
CA PRO A 147 13.63 -7.07 -17.28
C PRO A 147 15.09 -6.85 -17.72
N ASP A 148 16.04 -7.13 -16.83
CA ASP A 148 17.49 -6.98 -17.05
C ASP A 148 18.02 -5.55 -17.19
N LYS A 149 17.18 -4.54 -16.96
CA LYS A 149 17.58 -3.13 -16.94
C LYS A 149 17.54 -2.59 -15.53
N ALA A 150 18.69 -2.11 -15.03
CA ALA A 150 18.77 -1.52 -13.69
C ALA A 150 17.80 -0.34 -13.47
N LEU A 151 17.48 0.41 -14.53
CA LEU A 151 16.52 1.51 -14.50
C LEU A 151 15.09 1.03 -14.23
N SER A 152 14.78 -0.21 -14.60
CA SER A 152 13.44 -0.79 -14.52
C SER A 152 13.09 -1.34 -13.15
N TYR A 153 13.96 -1.21 -12.14
CA TYR A 153 13.65 -1.69 -10.79
C TYR A 153 13.66 -0.51 -9.84
N ILE A 154 12.46 -0.08 -9.46
CA ILE A 154 12.23 1.03 -8.54
C ILE A 154 12.50 0.55 -7.11
N VAL A 155 13.14 1.41 -6.32
CA VAL A 155 13.58 1.06 -4.96
C VAL A 155 13.25 2.12 -3.94
N ASN A 156 12.97 1.64 -2.73
CA ASN A 156 12.96 2.43 -1.52
C ASN A 156 14.35 2.39 -0.88
N ASP A 157 15.06 3.53 -0.95
CA ASP A 157 16.38 3.70 -0.35
C ASP A 157 16.27 4.22 1.10
N PRO A 158 16.56 3.41 2.13
CA PRO A 158 16.51 3.87 3.52
C PRO A 158 17.66 4.82 3.88
N GLY A 159 18.68 4.93 3.03
CA GLY A 159 19.90 5.70 3.31
C GLY A 159 19.75 7.22 3.19
N MET A 160 18.57 7.71 2.79
CA MET A 160 18.30 9.13 2.55
C MET A 160 17.67 9.80 3.76
N LYS A 161 17.61 11.14 3.81
CA LYS A 161 16.90 11.90 4.88
C LYS A 161 15.46 12.22 4.51
N GLN A 162 15.19 12.34 3.22
CA GLN A 162 13.88 12.58 2.62
C GLN A 162 13.70 11.55 1.52
N TYR A 163 12.44 11.19 1.25
CA TYR A 163 12.11 10.29 0.17
C TYR A 163 12.49 10.91 -1.18
N GLU A 164 13.02 10.07 -2.06
CA GLU A 164 13.38 10.38 -3.44
C GLU A 164 13.19 9.10 -4.23
N GLU A 165 12.42 9.15 -5.32
CA GLU A 165 12.27 7.98 -6.18
C GLU A 165 13.61 7.63 -6.82
N ARG A 166 14.00 6.34 -6.74
CA ARG A 166 15.24 5.84 -7.32
C ARG A 166 15.04 4.49 -7.96
N SER A 167 15.93 4.18 -8.90
CA SER A 167 16.08 2.84 -9.44
C SER A 167 17.46 2.27 -9.12
N LEU A 168 17.65 0.97 -9.36
CA LEU A 168 18.96 0.33 -9.22
C LEU A 168 20.04 0.92 -10.15
N ALA A 169 19.65 1.67 -11.19
CA ALA A 169 20.58 2.39 -12.05
C ALA A 169 21.46 3.38 -11.29
N TYR A 170 20.95 3.99 -10.21
CA TYR A 170 21.70 4.94 -9.38
C TYR A 170 23.01 4.34 -8.84
N TRP A 171 23.04 3.03 -8.57
CA TRP A 171 24.24 2.32 -8.10
C TRP A 171 24.90 1.44 -9.16
N GLY A 172 24.42 1.47 -10.41
CA GLY A 172 24.88 0.57 -11.47
C GLY A 172 24.51 -0.90 -11.24
N GLY A 173 23.39 -1.16 -10.54
CA GLY A 173 22.87 -2.50 -10.25
C GLY A 173 23.12 -2.98 -8.81
N PHE A 174 23.18 -4.30 -8.63
CA PHE A 174 23.25 -4.95 -7.32
C PHE A 174 24.21 -6.16 -7.30
N ARG A 175 24.58 -6.60 -6.10
CA ARG A 175 25.59 -7.66 -5.83
C ARG A 175 24.99 -8.91 -5.20
N SER A 176 23.87 -8.79 -4.50
CA SER A 176 23.17 -9.89 -3.86
C SER A 176 21.74 -9.49 -3.56
N ALA A 177 20.86 -10.46 -3.39
CA ALA A 177 19.45 -10.27 -3.15
C ALA A 177 18.91 -11.25 -2.09
N ARG A 178 17.85 -10.84 -1.41
CA ARG A 178 17.07 -11.62 -0.45
C ARG A 178 15.61 -11.39 -0.75
N SER A 179 14.87 -12.47 -0.97
CA SER A 179 13.46 -12.43 -1.32
C SER A 179 12.61 -12.87 -0.14
N TYR A 180 11.57 -12.10 0.14
CA TYR A 180 10.58 -12.43 1.15
C TYR A 180 9.22 -12.66 0.48
N SER A 181 8.53 -13.74 0.86
CA SER A 181 7.10 -13.89 0.64
C SER A 181 6.32 -13.20 1.75
N GLY A 182 5.02 -13.04 1.54
CA GLY A 182 4.09 -12.45 2.49
C GLY A 182 2.82 -12.05 1.77
N ASN A 183 1.78 -11.79 2.57
CA ASN A 183 0.50 -11.30 2.09
C ASN A 183 0.55 -9.78 2.04
N TRP A 184 0.96 -9.25 0.89
CA TRP A 184 1.21 -7.81 0.75
C TRP A 184 -0.10 -7.07 0.49
N LEU A 185 -0.32 -6.01 1.26
CA LEU A 185 -1.38 -5.05 1.04
C LEU A 185 -1.00 -4.17 -0.16
N ASP A 186 -1.56 -4.49 -1.30
CA ASP A 186 -1.56 -3.66 -2.50
C ASP A 186 -2.99 -3.41 -2.97
N GLU A 187 -3.15 -2.72 -4.10
CA GLU A 187 -4.48 -2.39 -4.65
C GLU A 187 -5.30 -3.63 -5.03
N GLN A 188 -4.67 -4.80 -5.20
CA GLN A 188 -5.36 -6.04 -5.52
C GLN A 188 -5.81 -6.79 -4.27
N ALA A 189 -5.21 -6.48 -3.10
CA ALA A 189 -5.58 -7.09 -1.82
C ALA A 189 -7.05 -6.83 -1.47
N PHE A 190 -7.58 -5.69 -1.88
CA PHE A 190 -9.00 -5.37 -1.79
C PHE A 190 -9.60 -5.34 -3.18
N ASN A 191 -10.50 -6.28 -3.45
CA ASN A 191 -11.40 -6.10 -4.58
C ASN A 191 -12.58 -5.24 -4.11
N LEU A 192 -12.56 -3.96 -4.47
CA LEU A 192 -13.75 -3.11 -4.35
C LEU A 192 -14.71 -3.38 -5.51
N SER A 193 -15.24 -4.60 -5.60
CA SER A 193 -16.43 -4.92 -6.41
C SER A 193 -17.67 -4.31 -5.75
N SER A 194 -17.62 -3.01 -5.46
CA SER A 194 -18.52 -2.37 -4.54
C SER A 194 -19.23 -1.24 -5.24
N GLU A 195 -20.50 -1.49 -5.54
CA GLU A 195 -21.43 -0.42 -5.88
C GLU A 195 -21.51 0.50 -4.66
N ILE A 196 -20.85 1.65 -4.72
CA ILE A 196 -21.09 2.71 -3.73
C ILE A 196 -22.51 3.18 -3.99
N ASN A 197 -23.44 2.75 -3.15
CA ASN A 197 -24.84 3.13 -3.25
C ASN A 197 -25.08 4.31 -2.32
N VAL A 198 -25.34 5.48 -2.91
CA VAL A 198 -25.69 6.69 -2.16
C VAL A 198 -27.21 6.78 -2.12
N VAL A 199 -27.77 6.67 -0.92
CA VAL A 199 -29.21 6.69 -0.67
C VAL A 199 -29.54 7.97 0.11
N PRO A 200 -30.21 8.96 -0.49
CA PRO A 200 -30.67 10.15 0.24
C PRO A 200 -31.60 9.75 1.40
N VAL A 201 -31.55 10.52 2.50
CA VAL A 201 -32.49 10.31 3.61
C VAL A 201 -33.90 10.66 3.14
N THR A 202 -34.68 9.62 2.81
CA THR A 202 -36.10 9.58 2.41
C THR A 202 -36.60 10.74 1.53
N ASP A 203 -36.96 10.43 0.28
CA ASP A 203 -37.55 11.36 -0.71
C ASP A 203 -38.72 12.22 -0.18
N ASP A 204 -39.45 11.73 0.83
CA ASP A 204 -40.59 12.44 1.42
C ASP A 204 -40.17 13.62 2.33
N GLU A 205 -38.92 13.71 2.77
CA GLU A 205 -38.42 14.77 3.67
C GLU A 205 -37.39 15.70 3.02
N THR A 206 -36.87 15.37 1.83
CA THR A 206 -35.87 16.16 1.10
C THR A 206 -36.32 17.60 0.89
N PHE A 207 -37.61 17.80 0.64
CA PHE A 207 -38.21 19.13 0.45
C PHE A 207 -38.05 20.05 1.69
N LEU A 208 -37.94 19.48 2.90
CA LEU A 208 -37.74 20.27 4.12
C LEU A 208 -36.33 20.86 4.15
N TYR A 209 -35.33 20.10 3.71
CA TYR A 209 -33.96 20.57 3.60
C TYR A 209 -33.84 21.71 2.59
N ASP A 210 -34.52 21.60 1.45
CA ASP A 210 -34.59 22.64 0.43
C ASP A 210 -35.25 23.92 0.97
N ILE A 211 -36.38 23.81 1.68
CA ILE A 211 -37.10 24.96 2.27
C ILE A 211 -36.20 25.74 3.23
N TYR A 212 -35.42 25.04 4.03
CA TYR A 212 -34.55 25.65 5.05
C TYR A 212 -33.12 25.89 4.56
N ASN A 213 -32.82 25.59 3.29
CA ASN A 213 -31.48 25.67 2.71
C ASN A 213 -30.43 24.95 3.59
N LEU A 214 -30.79 23.74 4.02
CA LEU A 214 -29.97 22.86 4.84
C LEU A 214 -29.28 21.80 3.96
N PRO A 215 -28.09 21.31 4.36
CA PRO A 215 -27.44 20.18 3.69
C PRO A 215 -28.32 18.93 3.70
N VAL A 216 -28.38 18.22 2.56
CA VAL A 216 -29.17 16.99 2.43
C VAL A 216 -28.28 15.79 2.77
N PRO A 217 -28.57 15.05 3.86
CA PRO A 217 -27.78 13.89 4.23
C PRO A 217 -28.08 12.68 3.34
N ALA A 218 -27.13 11.75 3.28
CA ALA A 218 -27.28 10.48 2.57
C ALA A 218 -26.54 9.34 3.29
N ASP A 219 -27.13 8.15 3.24
CA ASP A 219 -26.47 6.91 3.63
C ASP A 219 -25.62 6.41 2.46
N VAL A 220 -24.39 5.99 2.74
CA VAL A 220 -23.48 5.44 1.74
C VAL A 220 -23.14 4.00 2.10
N TYR A 221 -23.61 3.06 1.28
CA TYR A 221 -23.33 1.63 1.44
C TYR A 221 -22.13 1.23 0.58
N VAL A 222 -21.18 0.51 1.17
CA VAL A 222 -19.96 0.06 0.51
C VAL A 222 -19.65 -1.38 0.89
N THR A 223 -19.68 -2.29 -0.08
CA THR A 223 -19.20 -3.66 0.10
C THR A 223 -17.68 -3.72 -0.07
N LEU A 224 -16.94 -4.49 0.72
CA LEU A 224 -15.52 -4.73 0.50
C LEU A 224 -15.30 -6.23 0.34
N GLU A 225 -14.54 -6.67 -0.66
CA GLU A 225 -14.08 -8.05 -0.77
C GLU A 225 -12.57 -8.13 -0.50
N ASN A 226 -12.18 -9.01 0.41
CA ASN A 226 -10.78 -9.33 0.68
C ASN A 226 -10.34 -10.46 -0.26
N SER A 227 -9.32 -10.20 -1.08
CA SER A 227 -8.76 -11.19 -2.01
C SER A 227 -7.60 -11.99 -1.41
N LEU A 228 -7.14 -11.65 -0.21
CA LEU A 228 -6.05 -12.34 0.49
C LEU A 228 -6.56 -13.57 1.23
N ASP A 229 -5.66 -14.54 1.43
CA ASP A 229 -5.87 -15.76 2.22
C ASP A 229 -5.70 -15.54 3.74
N VAL A 230 -5.62 -14.27 4.17
CA VAL A 230 -5.48 -13.84 5.57
C VAL A 230 -6.47 -12.74 5.93
N GLU A 231 -6.81 -12.65 7.23
CA GLU A 231 -7.65 -11.56 7.76
C GLU A 231 -6.95 -10.22 7.53
N ILE A 232 -7.71 -9.23 7.05
CA ILE A 232 -7.30 -7.83 7.05
C ILE A 232 -8.15 -7.06 8.07
N HIS A 233 -7.53 -6.15 8.81
CA HIS A 233 -8.24 -5.27 9.72
C HIS A 233 -7.62 -3.87 9.71
N GLY A 234 -8.47 -2.86 9.86
CA GLY A 234 -8.04 -1.47 9.87
C GLY A 234 -9.22 -0.53 9.73
N PHE A 235 -8.92 0.73 9.45
CA PHE A 235 -9.90 1.74 9.15
C PHE A 235 -10.15 1.84 7.66
N PHE A 236 -11.41 1.93 7.28
CA PHE A 236 -11.88 2.21 5.94
C PHE A 236 -12.54 3.59 5.97
N ILE A 237 -11.93 4.55 5.29
CA ILE A 237 -12.33 5.96 5.35
C ILE A 237 -13.03 6.29 4.04
N LEU A 238 -14.27 6.78 4.13
CA LEU A 238 -14.97 7.34 2.98
C LEU A 238 -14.46 8.75 2.73
N GLY A 239 -13.88 8.99 1.56
CA GLY A 239 -13.36 10.29 1.15
C GLY A 239 -14.07 10.83 -0.09
N LEU A 240 -14.21 12.16 -0.14
CA LEU A 240 -14.62 12.89 -1.34
C LEU A 240 -13.38 13.35 -2.11
N PHE A 241 -13.36 13.09 -3.42
CA PHE A 241 -12.23 13.40 -4.30
C PHE A 241 -12.68 14.26 -5.49
N ASP A 242 -11.76 15.10 -5.99
CA ASP A 242 -11.94 15.86 -7.23
C ASP A 242 -11.64 15.02 -8.49
N ALA A 243 -11.79 15.63 -9.67
CA ALA A 243 -11.55 14.98 -10.97
C ALA A 243 -10.08 14.60 -11.18
N GLU A 244 -9.17 15.32 -10.54
CA GLU A 244 -7.73 15.05 -10.54
C GLU A 244 -7.34 13.95 -9.55
N GLY A 245 -8.29 13.48 -8.73
CA GLY A 245 -8.09 12.44 -7.73
C GLY A 245 -7.47 12.93 -6.43
N ASN A 246 -7.48 14.23 -6.14
CA ASN A 246 -7.07 14.78 -4.85
C ASN A 246 -8.20 14.63 -3.84
N LEU A 247 -7.86 14.25 -2.61
CA LEU A 247 -8.81 14.24 -1.50
C LEU A 247 -9.23 15.68 -1.16
N ILE A 248 -10.53 15.94 -1.20
CA ILE A 248 -11.13 17.20 -0.75
C ILE A 248 -11.30 17.14 0.78
N TYR A 249 -12.02 16.13 1.28
CA TYR A 249 -12.15 15.85 2.71
C TYR A 249 -12.62 14.41 2.97
N SER A 250 -12.39 13.93 4.20
CA SER A 250 -12.94 12.66 4.70
C SER A 250 -14.37 12.88 5.20
N ILE A 251 -15.30 12.05 4.73
CA ILE A 251 -16.71 12.09 5.09
C ILE A 251 -16.92 11.38 6.43
N ASP A 252 -16.54 10.10 6.48
CA ASP A 252 -16.76 9.22 7.63
C ASP A 252 -15.77 8.04 7.60
N TYR A 253 -15.73 7.19 8.63
CA TYR A 253 -14.83 6.05 8.72
C TYR A 253 -15.38 4.88 9.53
N GLU A 254 -15.00 3.67 9.15
CA GLU A 254 -15.36 2.45 9.86
C GLU A 254 -14.12 1.63 10.23
N TYR A 255 -14.10 1.06 11.45
CA TYR A 255 -13.09 0.07 11.82
C TYR A 255 -13.66 -1.32 11.61
N ALA A 256 -13.11 -2.05 10.64
CA ALA A 256 -13.65 -3.32 10.25
C ALA A 256 -12.57 -4.39 10.12
N LYS A 257 -13.03 -5.64 10.18
CA LYS A 257 -12.27 -6.84 9.89
C LYS A 257 -12.91 -7.53 8.71
N VAL A 258 -12.10 -7.97 7.76
CA VAL A 258 -12.54 -8.74 6.60
C VAL A 258 -11.83 -10.08 6.65
N GLU A 259 -12.60 -11.15 6.76
CA GLU A 259 -12.10 -12.53 6.79
C GLU A 259 -11.36 -12.87 5.49
N PRO A 260 -10.46 -13.88 5.49
CA PRO A 260 -9.82 -14.40 4.28
C PRO A 260 -10.84 -14.72 3.18
N GLU A 261 -10.59 -14.27 1.95
CA GLU A 261 -11.48 -14.51 0.79
C GLU A 261 -12.96 -14.11 1.04
N GLY A 262 -13.20 -13.21 2.00
CA GLY A 262 -14.52 -12.84 2.50
C GLY A 262 -14.98 -11.46 2.03
N SER A 263 -16.21 -11.10 2.43
CA SER A 263 -16.76 -9.77 2.19
C SER A 263 -17.40 -9.15 3.43
N ILE A 264 -17.48 -7.83 3.45
CA ILE A 264 -18.18 -7.05 4.47
C ILE A 264 -18.93 -5.89 3.84
N ASP A 265 -20.08 -5.53 4.39
CA ASP A 265 -20.80 -4.30 4.04
C ASP A 265 -20.55 -3.23 5.11
N LEU A 266 -20.17 -2.04 4.66
CA LEU A 266 -19.96 -0.86 5.48
C LEU A 266 -21.05 0.17 5.18
N LEU A 267 -21.47 0.87 6.22
CA LEU A 267 -22.43 1.96 6.16
C LEU A 267 -21.75 3.23 6.65
N TYR A 268 -21.84 4.31 5.89
CA TYR A 268 -21.32 5.62 6.24
C TYR A 268 -22.42 6.67 6.19
N GLU A 269 -22.30 7.70 7.01
CA GLU A 269 -23.20 8.86 7.01
C GLU A 269 -22.56 10.04 6.28
N MET A 270 -23.13 10.44 5.14
CA MET A 270 -22.74 11.65 4.42
C MET A 270 -23.63 12.82 4.85
N PRO A 271 -23.09 13.88 5.48
CA PRO A 271 -23.91 14.97 5.99
C PRO A 271 -24.47 15.90 4.90
N ASP A 272 -23.86 15.89 3.72
CA ASP A 272 -24.23 16.73 2.58
C ASP A 272 -23.93 16.03 1.26
N ILE A 273 -24.96 15.65 0.49
CA ILE A 273 -24.85 14.98 -0.80
C ILE A 273 -24.54 15.92 -1.96
N THR A 274 -24.79 17.23 -1.82
CA THR A 274 -24.65 18.23 -2.91
C THR A 274 -23.29 18.18 -3.63
N PRO A 275 -22.14 17.91 -2.97
CA PRO A 275 -20.87 17.76 -3.66
C PRO A 275 -20.85 16.66 -4.75
N LEU A 276 -21.71 15.65 -4.68
CA LEU A 276 -21.81 14.56 -5.68
C LEU A 276 -22.70 14.92 -6.88
N GLU A 277 -23.40 16.06 -6.83
CA GLU A 277 -24.11 16.59 -7.99
C GLU A 277 -23.12 17.00 -9.08
N SER A 278 -21.95 17.53 -8.69
CA SER A 278 -20.85 17.79 -9.61
C SER A 278 -20.38 16.50 -10.27
N GLU A 279 -20.39 16.44 -11.61
CA GLU A 279 -19.88 15.29 -12.39
C GLU A 279 -18.38 15.04 -12.20
N SER A 280 -17.64 16.02 -11.68
CA SER A 280 -16.20 15.92 -11.41
C SER A 280 -15.85 15.19 -10.12
N ASN A 281 -16.78 15.17 -9.15
CA ASN A 281 -16.48 14.69 -7.80
C ASN A 281 -16.84 13.22 -7.67
N THR A 282 -16.06 12.49 -6.87
CA THR A 282 -16.24 11.05 -6.70
C THR A 282 -15.98 10.63 -5.26
N LEU A 283 -16.56 9.50 -4.86
CA LEU A 283 -16.30 8.86 -3.57
C LEU A 283 -15.24 7.77 -3.76
N LYS A 284 -14.30 7.69 -2.83
CA LYS A 284 -13.37 6.55 -2.76
C LYS A 284 -13.19 6.12 -1.31
N ILE A 285 -12.84 4.85 -1.13
CA ILE A 285 -12.39 4.34 0.17
C ILE A 285 -10.89 4.48 0.25
N VAL A 286 -10.43 5.00 1.39
CA VAL A 286 -9.03 5.01 1.77
C VAL A 286 -8.83 4.01 2.90
N TYR A 287 -8.01 2.99 2.67
CA TYR A 287 -7.68 2.02 3.70
C TYR A 287 -6.48 2.52 4.51
N SER A 288 -6.66 2.57 5.83
CA SER A 288 -5.59 2.86 6.79
C SER A 288 -5.44 1.71 7.77
N LYS A 289 -4.33 0.99 7.65
CA LYS A 289 -4.02 -0.13 8.54
C LYS A 289 -3.73 0.30 9.98
N TYR A 290 -3.25 1.53 10.19
CA TYR A 290 -2.73 1.98 11.47
C TYR A 290 -3.32 3.32 11.90
N PHE A 291 -3.55 3.46 13.21
CA PHE A 291 -4.01 4.70 13.81
C PHE A 291 -2.81 5.62 14.19
N SER A 292 -2.84 6.86 13.72
CA SER A 292 -2.48 8.01 14.56
C SER A 292 -3.77 8.67 15.04
N THR A 293 -3.73 9.52 16.07
CA THR A 293 -4.92 10.18 16.68
C THR A 293 -5.83 10.97 15.72
N MET A 294 -5.45 11.06 14.44
CA MET A 294 -6.25 11.39 13.27
C MET A 294 -5.80 10.47 12.11
N PRO A 295 -6.64 10.22 11.09
CA PRO A 295 -6.26 9.46 9.90
C PRO A 295 -4.91 9.94 9.35
N SER A 296 -3.92 9.03 9.26
CA SER A 296 -2.62 9.34 8.67
C SER A 296 -2.70 9.10 7.17
N GLN A 297 -2.61 10.16 6.36
CA GLN A 297 -2.52 10.05 4.89
C GLN A 297 -1.17 9.53 4.39
N HIS A 298 -0.22 9.24 5.29
CA HIS A 298 1.12 8.80 4.92
C HIS A 298 1.24 7.27 4.76
N ASP A 299 0.27 6.52 5.30
CA ASP A 299 0.26 5.06 5.36
C ASP A 299 -1.12 4.53 4.89
N THR A 300 -1.58 5.04 3.75
CA THR A 300 -2.90 4.74 3.19
C THR A 300 -2.80 4.16 1.79
N ILE A 301 -3.72 3.26 1.49
CA ILE A 301 -3.92 2.72 0.15
C ILE A 301 -5.24 3.25 -0.36
N ASP A 302 -5.20 3.94 -1.50
CA ASP A 302 -6.40 4.33 -2.21
C ASP A 302 -7.02 3.09 -2.83
N LEU A 303 -8.29 2.84 -2.49
CA LEU A 303 -9.03 1.74 -3.06
C LEU A 303 -9.92 2.30 -4.19
N ASN A 304 -9.68 1.83 -5.41
CA ASN A 304 -10.44 2.27 -6.58
C ASN A 304 -11.77 1.49 -6.65
N PRO A 305 -12.94 2.16 -6.58
CA PRO A 305 -14.22 1.47 -6.70
C PRO A 305 -14.45 0.98 -8.14
N VAL A 306 -15.08 -0.18 -8.30
CA VAL A 306 -15.50 -0.70 -9.62
C VAL A 306 -16.66 0.11 -10.23
N GLY A 307 -17.45 0.83 -9.42
CA GLY A 307 -18.45 1.79 -9.88
C GLY A 307 -19.19 2.49 -8.72
N ILE A 308 -19.72 3.69 -8.99
CA ILE A 308 -20.56 4.44 -8.06
C ILE A 308 -21.98 4.48 -8.62
N ARG A 309 -22.95 4.04 -7.83
CA ARG A 309 -24.38 4.18 -8.14
C ARG A 309 -24.96 5.25 -7.22
N ASN A 310 -25.02 6.47 -7.74
CA ASN A 310 -25.68 7.56 -7.04
C ASN A 310 -27.18 7.53 -7.33
N LEU A 311 -27.99 7.04 -6.38
CA LEU A 311 -29.44 6.94 -6.54
C LEU A 311 -30.15 8.30 -6.40
N SER A 312 -29.43 9.39 -6.12
CA SER A 312 -29.99 10.74 -6.17
C SER A 312 -30.11 11.31 -7.59
N LYS A 313 -29.39 10.73 -8.56
CA LYS A 313 -29.48 11.13 -9.97
C LYS A 313 -30.53 10.25 -10.64
N HIS A 314 -31.65 10.83 -11.04
CA HIS A 314 -32.62 10.12 -11.89
C HIS A 314 -31.91 9.64 -13.16
N GLU A 315 -32.04 8.35 -13.49
CA GLU A 315 -31.65 7.83 -14.80
C GLU A 315 -32.60 8.43 -15.86
N ASP A 316 -32.08 9.33 -16.70
CA ASP A 316 -32.75 9.80 -17.92
C ASP A 316 -32.76 8.71 -19.02
#